data_AF-A0A392UMR7-F1
#
_entry.id   AF-A0A392UMR7-F1
#
_cell.length_a   1.000
_cell.length_b   1.000
_cell.length_c   1.000
_cell.angle_alpha   90.00
_cell.angle_beta   90.00
_cell.angle_gamma   90.00
#
_symmetry.space_group_name_H-M   'P 1'
#
loop_
_entity.id
_entity.type
_entity.pdbx_description
1 polymer ?
#
loop_
_entity_poly.entity_id
_entity_poly.type
_entity_poly.pdbx_seq_one_letter_code
_entity_poly.pdbx_strand_id
1 'polypeptide(L)' 'MADRRAKGMCMFCDEPFTPGRHLKHRRSQLMVMELDDDDYCIPEIEQLSVPVPAEHPQLSLQALTG' A
#
# COMPACT_ATOMS: atom_id res chain seq x y z
N MET A 1 16.82 0.39 -4.99
CA MET A 1 15.56 1.14 -4.80
C MET A 1 15.64 2.09 -3.61
N ALA A 2 16.04 1.62 -2.42
CA ALA A 2 16.22 2.46 -1.23
C ALA A 2 17.21 3.64 -1.45
N ASP A 3 18.36 3.39 -2.07
CA ASP A 3 19.35 4.45 -2.33
C ASP A 3 18.85 5.52 -3.31
N ARG A 4 17.95 5.15 -4.24
CA ARG A 4 17.35 6.12 -5.17
C ARG A 4 16.34 7.01 -4.44
N ARG A 5 15.53 6.42 -3.55
CA ARG A 5 14.61 7.16 -2.65
C ARG A 5 15.39 8.12 -1.75
N ALA A 6 16.50 7.67 -1.17
CA ALA A 6 17.37 8.49 -0.33
C ALA A 6 17.97 9.70 -1.09
N LYS A 7 18.26 9.53 -2.38
CA LYS A 7 18.76 10.59 -3.27
C LYS A 7 17.66 11.46 -3.87
N GLY A 8 16.39 11.25 -3.50
CA GLY A 8 15.26 12.00 -4.06
C GLY A 8 15.03 11.77 -5.55
N MET A 9 15.53 10.66 -6.10
CA MET A 9 15.41 10.33 -7.51
C MET A 9 14.16 9.48 -7.77
N CYS A 10 13.63 9.60 -8.99
CA CYS A 10 12.56 8.73 -9.45
C CYS A 10 13.00 7.25 -9.34
N MET A 11 12.07 6.40 -8.94
CA MET A 11 12.30 4.97 -8.78
C MET A 11 12.49 4.25 -10.12
N PHE A 12 12.15 4.90 -11.24
CA PHE A 12 12.09 4.28 -12.57
C PHE A 12 12.99 4.96 -13.62
N CYS A 13 13.58 6.11 -13.31
CA CYS A 13 14.52 6.83 -14.20
C CYS A 13 15.42 7.76 -13.39
N ASP A 14 16.48 8.30 -14.00
CA ASP A 14 17.52 9.11 -13.34
C ASP A 14 17.17 10.59 -13.15
N GLU A 15 15.89 10.94 -13.26
CA GLU A 15 15.42 12.29 -12.97
C GLU A 15 14.91 12.42 -11.52
N PRO A 16 14.86 13.64 -10.96
CA PRO A 16 14.35 13.88 -9.61
C PRO A 16 12.87 13.47 -9.47
N PHE A 17 12.51 13.04 -8.26
CA PHE A 17 11.14 12.75 -7.90
C PHE A 17 10.35 14.05 -7.72
N THR A 18 9.25 14.18 -8.45
CA THR A 18 8.26 15.26 -8.25
C THR A 18 6.88 14.66 -8.00
N PRO A 19 6.00 15.34 -7.25
CA PRO A 19 4.59 14.96 -7.19
C PRO A 19 4.03 14.81 -8.63
N GLY A 20 3.35 13.69 -8.92
CA GLY A 20 2.87 13.37 -10.26
C GLY A 20 3.90 12.72 -11.21
N ARG A 21 5.20 12.66 -10.87
CA ARG A 21 6.23 11.99 -11.69
C ARG A 21 5.92 10.51 -11.95
N HIS A 22 5.34 9.84 -10.95
CA HIS A 22 4.92 8.45 -11.05
C HIS A 22 3.85 8.24 -12.15
N LEU A 23 3.09 9.26 -12.55
CA LEU A 23 2.10 9.17 -13.63
C LEU A 23 2.77 9.06 -15.02
N LYS A 24 3.96 9.64 -15.19
CA LYS A 24 4.76 9.44 -16.43
C LYS A 24 5.22 8.00 -16.60
N HIS A 25 5.44 7.31 -15.47
CA HIS A 25 5.79 5.90 -15.43
C HIS A 25 4.53 5.10 -15.07
N ARG A 26 3.55 5.07 -15.99
CA ARG A 26 2.28 4.35 -15.81
C ARG A 26 2.57 2.89 -15.43
N ARG A 27 2.48 2.59 -14.13
CA ARG A 27 2.78 1.26 -13.58
C ARG A 27 1.49 0.64 -13.06
N SER A 28 0.77 -0.05 -13.92
CA SER A 28 -0.31 -0.95 -13.53
C SER A 28 0.30 -2.34 -13.29
N GLN A 29 0.74 -2.60 -12.07
CA GLN A 29 1.06 -3.95 -11.63
C GLN A 29 -0.09 -4.42 -10.75
N LEU A 30 -0.78 -5.48 -11.19
CA LEU A 30 -1.77 -6.17 -10.39
C LEU A 30 -1.03 -7.30 -9.69
N MET A 31 -0.95 -7.23 -8.36
CA MET A 31 -0.44 -8.33 -7.56
C MET A 31 -1.62 -9.23 -7.24
N VAL A 32 -1.63 -10.41 -7.87
CA VAL A 32 -2.62 -11.45 -7.61
C VAL A 32 -2.02 -12.36 -6.54
N MET A 33 -2.75 -12.52 -5.44
CA MET A 33 -2.46 -13.56 -4.45
C MET A 33 -3.51 -14.63 -4.65
N GLU A 34 -3.07 -15.79 -5.11
CA GLU A 34 -3.88 -17.01 -5.11
C GLU A 34 -3.92 -17.50 -3.66
N LEU A 35 -5.12 -17.74 -3.15
CA LEU A 35 -5.34 -18.33 -1.83
C LEU A 35 -5.77 -19.77 -2.08
N ASP A 36 -5.11 -20.72 -1.44
CA ASP A 36 -5.57 -22.10 -1.45
C ASP A 36 -6.80 -22.23 -0.53
N ASP A 37 -7.69 -23.20 -0.81
CA ASP A 37 -8.89 -23.41 0.01
C ASP A 37 -8.57 -23.77 1.48
N ASP A 38 -7.32 -24.12 1.78
CA ASP A 38 -6.83 -24.41 3.13
C ASP A 38 -6.24 -23.16 3.82
N ASP A 39 -6.06 -22.04 3.12
CA ASP A 39 -5.54 -20.77 3.64
C ASP A 39 -6.64 -19.88 4.28
N TYR A 40 -7.90 -20.35 4.33
CA TYR A 40 -8.95 -19.68 5.12
C TYR A 40 -8.69 -19.90 6.62
N CYS A 41 -7.69 -19.21 7.17
CA CYS A 41 -7.71 -18.90 8.58
C CYS A 41 -8.81 -17.84 8.77
N ILE A 42 -10.04 -18.28 9.03
CA ILE A 42 -11.09 -17.42 9.56
C ILE A 42 -10.68 -17.16 11.00
N PRO A 43 -10.11 -15.99 11.37
CA PRO A 43 -10.05 -15.66 12.79
C PRO A 43 -11.50 -15.59 13.24
N GLU A 44 -11.88 -16.36 14.26
CA GLU A 44 -13.09 -16.06 15.02
C GLU A 44 -12.92 -14.63 15.53
N ILE A 45 -13.57 -13.69 14.85
CA ILE A 45 -13.64 -12.31 15.30
C ILE A 45 -14.56 -12.35 16.52
N GLU A 46 -13.99 -12.51 17.71
CA GLU A 46 -14.66 -12.08 18.93
C GLU A 46 -15.10 -10.64 18.69
N GLN A 47 -16.42 -10.43 18.67
CA GLN A 47 -17.02 -9.12 18.51
C GLN A 47 -16.59 -8.21 19.67
N LEU A 48 -15.42 -7.58 19.54
CA LEU A 48 -15.11 -6.39 20.31
C LEU A 48 -16.01 -5.29 19.75
N SER A 49 -16.97 -4.86 20.58
CA SER A 49 -17.97 -3.85 20.28
C SER A 49 -17.42 -2.71 19.42
N VAL A 50 -17.92 -2.61 18.19
CA VAL A 50 -17.57 -1.57 17.21
C VAL A 50 -17.98 -0.20 17.76
N PRO A 51 -17.08 0.78 17.97
CA PRO A 51 -17.48 2.16 18.10
C PRO A 51 -17.50 2.78 16.70
N VAL A 52 -18.72 3.05 16.22
CA VAL A 52 -19.08 4.04 15.19
C VAL A 52 -18.62 3.74 13.74
N PRO A 53 -19.53 3.79 12.74
CA PRO A 53 -19.12 3.80 11.34
C PRO A 53 -18.30 5.06 11.06
N ALA A 54 -17.01 4.90 10.77
CA ALA A 54 -16.20 6.01 10.29
C ALA A 54 -16.71 6.41 8.90
N GLU A 55 -17.37 7.58 8.82
CA GLU A 55 -17.84 8.20 7.57
C GLU A 55 -16.71 8.54 6.58
N HIS A 56 -15.45 8.29 6.97
CA HIS A 56 -14.27 8.56 6.18
C HIS A 56 -13.32 7.35 6.14
N PRO A 57 -12.69 7.07 4.98
CA PRO A 57 -11.75 5.98 4.85
C PRO A 57 -10.57 6.18 5.80
N GLN A 58 -10.30 5.18 6.63
CA GLN A 58 -9.17 5.19 7.56
C GLN A 58 -7.97 4.48 6.94
N LEU A 59 -6.83 5.19 6.88
CA LEU A 59 -5.54 4.64 6.44
C LEU A 59 -4.63 4.49 7.65
N SER A 60 -4.04 3.30 7.80
CA SER A 60 -3.07 3.02 8.88
C SER A 60 -1.80 3.87 8.70
N LEU A 61 -1.38 4.55 9.77
CA LEU A 61 -0.13 5.33 9.79
C LEU A 61 1.12 4.47 9.51
N GLN A 62 1.06 3.17 9.85
CA GLN A 62 2.15 2.23 9.58
C GLN A 62 2.30 1.94 8.08
N ALA A 63 1.21 2.02 7.31
CA ALA A 63 1.25 1.89 5.85
C ALA A 63 1.84 3.15 5.17
N LEU A 64 1.84 4.30 5.85
CA LEU A 64 2.37 5.55 5.32
C LEU A 64 3.89 5.67 5.48
N THR A 65 4.49 5.00 6.47
CA THR A 65 5.91 5.19 6.80
C THR A 65 6.86 4.13 6.25
N GLY A 66 6.36 2.97 5.78
CA GLY A 66 7.08 1.99 4.94
C GLY A 66 8.54 1.75 5.28
#